data_AF-A0A938CA97-F1
#
_entry.id   AF-A0A938CA97-F1
#
_cell.length_a   1.000
_cell.length_b   1.000
_cell.length_c   1.000
_cell.angle_alpha   90.00
_cell.angle_beta   90.00
_cell.angle_gamma   90.00
#
_symmetry.space_group_name_H-M   'P 1'
#
loop_
_entity.id
_entity.type
_entity.pdbx_description
1 polymer ?
#
loop_
_entity_poly.entity_id
_entity_poly.type
_entity_poly.pdbx_seq_one_letter_code
_entity_poly.pdbx_strand_id
1 'polypeptide(L)'
;MPPSPEPSTLLVCTRCRAAGADPESPRAGAALLAAVRAAAADDCAIRVVGIACLSGCKRACAAAVMAPGKVGYVFGDLPADPEGAADLLAVARAH
;
A
#
# COMPACT_ATOMS: atom_id res chain seq x y z
N MET A 1 -9.28 -8.59 -26.69
CA MET A 1 -8.91 -7.18 -26.51
C MET A 1 -7.91 -7.15 -25.35
N PRO A 2 -6.61 -6.87 -25.57
CA PRO A 2 -5.72 -6.65 -24.45
C PRO A 2 -6.22 -5.42 -23.66
N PRO A 3 -6.16 -5.42 -22.32
CA PRO A 3 -6.54 -4.24 -21.55
C PRO A 3 -5.64 -3.07 -21.95
N SER A 4 -6.22 -1.88 -22.08
CA SER A 4 -5.48 -0.61 -22.17
C SER A 4 -4.48 -0.52 -21.01
N PRO A 5 -3.37 0.23 -21.11
CA PRO A 5 -2.44 0.41 -20.00
C PRO A 5 -3.17 1.16 -18.87
N GLU A 6 -3.80 0.39 -17.98
CA GLU A 6 -4.46 0.92 -16.81
C GLU A 6 -3.40 1.35 -15.79
N PRO A 7 -3.64 2.45 -15.06
CA PRO A 7 -2.72 2.90 -14.03
C PRO A 7 -2.49 1.81 -12.98
N SER A 8 -1.26 1.70 -12.50
CA SER A 8 -0.91 0.80 -11.42
C SER A 8 -1.75 1.11 -10.19
N THR A 9 -2.36 0.08 -9.61
CA THR A 9 -3.17 0.19 -8.40
C THR A 9 -2.35 -0.25 -7.20
N LEU A 10 -2.17 0.68 -6.25
CA LEU A 10 -1.54 0.44 -4.96
C LEU A 10 -2.63 0.16 -3.91
N LEU A 11 -2.72 -1.10 -3.49
CA LEU A 11 -3.60 -1.56 -2.43
C LEU A 11 -2.87 -1.48 -1.08
N VAL A 12 -3.46 -0.83 -0.09
CA VAL A 12 -2.87 -0.74 1.27
C VAL A 12 -3.82 -1.37 2.29
N CYS A 13 -3.32 -2.31 3.10
CA CYS A 13 -4.05 -2.91 4.21
C CYS A 13 -4.32 -1.87 5.30
N THR A 14 -5.59 -1.60 5.65
CA THR A 14 -5.93 -0.63 6.71
C THR A 14 -6.07 -1.23 8.10
N ARG A 15 -6.14 -2.56 8.22
CA ARG A 15 -6.46 -3.25 9.48
C ARG A 15 -5.26 -3.95 10.13
N CYS A 16 -4.13 -3.97 9.43
CA CYS A 16 -2.88 -4.54 9.88
C CYS A 16 -2.39 -3.81 11.16
N ARG A 17 -1.87 -4.58 12.12
CA ARG A 17 -1.31 -4.09 13.39
C ARG A 17 0.17 -4.46 13.45
N ALA A 18 1.02 -3.54 13.90
CA ALA A 18 2.44 -3.84 14.12
C ALA A 18 2.60 -4.87 15.25
N ALA A 19 3.61 -5.73 15.15
CA ALA A 19 3.91 -6.70 16.18
C ALA A 19 4.26 -5.99 17.49
N GLY A 20 3.65 -6.40 18.60
CA GLY A 20 3.86 -5.77 19.91
C GLY A 20 3.21 -4.40 20.10
N ALA A 21 2.46 -3.89 19.13
CA ALA A 21 1.73 -2.64 19.30
C ALA A 21 0.54 -2.79 20.25
N ASP A 22 0.34 -1.77 21.09
CA ASP A 22 -0.82 -1.66 21.98
C ASP A 22 -2.14 -1.87 21.21
N PRO A 23 -3.06 -2.72 21.68
CA PRO A 23 -4.40 -2.88 21.13
C PRO A 23 -5.16 -1.56 20.91
N GLU A 24 -4.93 -0.55 21.76
CA GLU A 24 -5.60 0.75 21.68
C GLU A 24 -4.90 1.73 20.72
N SER A 25 -3.66 1.43 20.31
CA SER A 25 -2.97 2.24 19.31
C SER A 25 -3.66 2.19 17.94
N PRO A 26 -3.60 3.30 17.17
CA PRO A 26 -4.07 3.33 15.79
C PRO A 26 -3.52 2.16 14.96
N ARG A 27 -4.33 1.68 14.02
CA ARG A 27 -3.90 0.60 13.11
C ARG A 27 -2.74 1.11 12.26
N ALA A 28 -1.57 0.48 12.38
CA ALA A 28 -0.38 0.84 11.61
C ALA A 28 -0.64 0.88 10.09
N GLY A 29 -1.47 -0.04 9.59
CA GLY A 29 -1.89 -0.03 8.18
C GLY A 29 -2.73 1.19 7.76
N ALA A 30 -3.57 1.70 8.67
CA ALA A 30 -4.32 2.94 8.41
C ALA A 30 -3.40 4.16 8.38
N ALA A 31 -2.38 4.18 9.26
CA ALA A 31 -1.34 5.22 9.24
C ALA A 31 -0.53 5.19 7.94
N LEU A 32 -0.13 4.00 7.47
CA LEU A 32 0.54 3.84 6.17
C LEU A 32 -0.33 4.35 5.02
N LEU A 33 -1.62 4.00 4.97
CA LEU A 33 -2.52 4.49 3.93
C LEU A 33 -2.61 6.03 3.93
N ALA A 34 -2.67 6.65 5.11
CA ALA A 34 -2.69 8.11 5.22
C ALA A 34 -1.40 8.73 4.68
N ALA A 35 -0.23 8.17 5.03
CA ALA A 35 1.06 8.61 4.52
C ALA A 35 1.15 8.48 2.98
N VAL A 36 0.73 7.33 2.44
CA VAL A 36 0.70 7.09 0.98
C VAL A 36 -0.22 8.07 0.28
N ARG A 37 -1.43 8.32 0.81
CA ARG A 37 -2.36 9.28 0.20
C ARG A 37 -1.84 10.71 0.22
N ALA A 38 -1.18 11.11 1.30
CA ALA A 38 -0.55 12.42 1.39
C ALA A 38 0.59 12.57 0.38
N ALA A 39 1.43 11.55 0.24
CA ALA A 39 2.56 11.55 -0.70
C ALA A 39 2.14 11.41 -2.18
N ALA A 40 0.97 10.82 -2.44
CA ALA A 40 0.42 10.63 -3.79
C ALA A 40 -0.59 11.71 -4.20
N ALA A 41 -0.79 12.76 -3.40
CA ALA A 41 -1.84 13.75 -3.63
C ALA A 41 -1.78 14.40 -5.02
N ASP A 42 -0.57 14.62 -5.55
CA ASP A 42 -0.32 15.21 -6.86
C ASP A 42 -0.03 14.18 -7.96
N ASP A 43 -0.05 12.88 -7.63
CA ASP A 43 0.33 11.80 -8.54
C ASP A 43 -0.91 11.07 -9.10
N CYS A 44 -1.39 11.58 -10.23
CA CYS A 44 -2.53 10.97 -10.95
C CYS A 44 -2.20 9.66 -11.67
N ALA A 45 -0.92 9.23 -11.71
CA ALA A 45 -0.52 8.02 -12.42
C ALA A 45 -0.73 6.74 -11.60
N ILE A 46 -0.94 6.86 -10.28
CA ILE A 46 -1.13 5.72 -9.36
C ILE A 46 -2.49 5.80 -8.70
N ARG A 47 -3.24 4.69 -8.76
CA ARG A 47 -4.49 4.57 -8.02
C ARG A 47 -4.23 4.00 -6.62
N VAL A 48 -4.33 4.83 -5.59
CA VAL A 48 -4.19 4.39 -4.19
C VAL A 48 -5.54 3.94 -3.62
N VAL A 49 -5.63 2.68 -3.19
CA VAL A 49 -6.85 2.08 -2.65
C VAL A 49 -6.58 1.46 -1.28
N GLY A 50 -7.32 1.89 -0.26
CA GLY A 50 -7.33 1.23 1.04
C GLY A 50 -8.22 0.00 1.01
N ILE A 51 -7.72 -1.16 1.46
CA ILE A 51 -8.50 -2.39 1.58
C ILE A 51 -8.49 -2.91 3.01
N ALA A 52 -9.55 -3.64 3.38
CA ALA A 52 -9.75 -4.08 4.75
C ALA A 52 -8.69 -5.09 5.22
N CYS A 53 -8.20 -5.99 4.36
CA CYS A 53 -7.21 -6.99 4.75
C CYS A 53 -6.47 -7.55 3.52
N LEU A 54 -5.16 -7.75 3.65
CA LEU A 54 -4.32 -8.52 2.70
C LEU A 54 -3.86 -9.86 3.27
N SER A 55 -4.41 -10.27 4.43
CA SER A 55 -3.95 -11.43 5.20
C SER A 55 -2.45 -11.40 5.56
N GLY A 56 -1.85 -10.20 5.52
CA GLY A 56 -0.45 -9.95 5.85
C GLY A 56 -0.20 -9.71 7.33
N CYS A 57 -1.06 -10.15 8.26
CA CYS A 57 -0.96 -9.77 9.67
C CYS A 57 0.38 -10.13 10.35
N LYS A 58 1.09 -11.16 9.86
CA LYS A 58 2.43 -11.52 10.35
C LYS A 58 3.52 -10.53 9.91
N ARG A 59 3.28 -9.81 8.82
CA ARG A 59 4.18 -8.83 8.20
C ARG A 59 3.43 -7.51 8.07
N ALA A 60 3.38 -6.76 9.18
CA ALA A 60 2.50 -5.61 9.34
C ALA A 60 2.69 -4.57 8.22
N CYS A 61 1.70 -3.67 8.06
CA CYS A 61 1.74 -2.66 6.98
C CYS A 61 1.84 -3.28 5.58
N ALA A 62 1.04 -4.32 5.32
CA ALA A 62 1.02 -4.97 4.02
C ALA A 62 0.42 -4.08 2.92
N ALA A 63 1.02 -4.11 1.74
CA ALA A 63 0.55 -3.40 0.56
C ALA A 63 0.79 -4.24 -0.70
N ALA A 64 0.02 -3.99 -1.76
CA ALA A 64 0.17 -4.67 -3.03
C ALA A 64 0.13 -3.70 -4.21
N VAL A 65 0.96 -3.93 -5.22
CA VAL A 65 0.94 -3.18 -6.48
C VAL A 65 0.49 -4.13 -7.58
N MET A 66 -0.54 -3.74 -8.32
CA MET A 66 -1.11 -4.58 -9.37
C MET A 66 -1.59 -3.73 -10.55
N ALA A 67 -1.53 -4.29 -11.74
CA ALA A 67 -2.16 -3.77 -12.95
C ALA A 67 -2.54 -4.94 -13.86
N PRO A 68 -3.56 -4.79 -14.72
CA PRO A 68 -3.95 -5.84 -15.65
C PRO A 68 -2.78 -6.27 -16.54
N GLY A 69 -2.61 -7.58 -16.68
CA GLY A 69 -1.56 -8.15 -17.53
C GLY A 69 -0.13 -8.04 -16.97
N LYS A 70 0.05 -7.53 -15.74
CA LYS A 70 1.34 -7.47 -15.04
C LYS A 70 1.35 -8.40 -13.83
N VAL A 71 2.55 -8.76 -13.38
CA VAL A 71 2.72 -9.52 -12.14
C VAL A 71 2.40 -8.64 -10.93
N GLY A 72 1.56 -9.12 -10.02
CA GLY A 72 1.27 -8.40 -8.79
C GLY A 72 2.40 -8.57 -7.77
N TYR A 73 2.81 -7.48 -7.13
CA TYR A 73 3.75 -7.50 -6.01
C TYR A 73 3.03 -7.30 -4.69
N VAL A 74 3.45 -8.01 -3.65
CA VAL A 74 2.94 -7.85 -2.28
C VAL A 74 4.11 -7.62 -1.34
N PHE A 75 4.01 -6.52 -0.59
CA PHE A 75 4.98 -6.07 0.39
C PHE A 75 4.39 -6.22 1.80
N GLY A 76 5.27 -6.33 2.78
CA GLY A 76 4.94 -6.32 4.20
C GLY A 76 6.17 -5.89 5.00
N ASP A 77 5.98 -5.67 6.30
CA ASP A 77 7.00 -5.09 7.20
C ASP A 77 7.42 -3.67 6.79
N LEU A 78 6.49 -2.93 6.16
CA LEU A 78 6.74 -1.55 5.76
C LEU A 78 6.64 -0.60 6.95
N PRO A 79 7.52 0.40 7.04
CA PRO A 79 7.37 1.44 8.05
C PRO A 79 6.11 2.27 7.74
N ALA A 80 5.34 2.59 8.77
CA ALA A 80 4.11 3.37 8.65
C ALA A 80 4.40 4.88 8.70
N ASP A 81 5.36 5.32 7.90
CA ASP A 81 5.90 6.68 7.88
C ASP A 81 6.03 7.19 6.42
N PRO A 82 6.50 8.45 6.21
CA PRO A 82 6.67 8.99 4.87
C PRO A 82 7.69 8.23 4.01
N GLU A 83 8.68 7.56 4.62
CA GLU A 83 9.70 6.79 3.90
C GLU A 83 9.09 5.54 3.28
N GLY A 84 8.35 4.75 4.07
CA GLY A 84 7.63 3.57 3.56
C GLY A 84 6.57 3.92 2.51
N ALA A 85 5.94 5.09 2.63
CA ALA A 85 5.04 5.60 1.61
C ALA A 85 5.76 5.94 0.31
N ALA A 86 6.93 6.58 0.38
CA ALA A 86 7.74 6.93 -0.79
C ALA A 86 8.23 5.67 -1.53
N ASP A 87 8.68 4.64 -0.80
CA ASP A 87 9.12 3.36 -1.37
C ASP A 87 7.98 2.67 -2.15
N LEU A 88 6.78 2.62 -1.57
CA LEU A 88 5.61 2.04 -2.25
C LEU A 88 5.25 2.80 -3.53
N LEU A 89 5.31 4.13 -3.50
CA LEU A 89 5.04 4.94 -4.68
C LEU A 89 6.13 4.77 -5.74
N ALA A 90 7.39 4.66 -5.36
CA ALA A 90 8.48 4.38 -6.29
C ALA A 90 8.26 3.05 -7.03
N VAL A 91 7.90 2.00 -6.30
CA VAL A 91 7.56 0.70 -6.90
C VAL A 91 6.33 0.83 -7.80
N ALA A 92 5.28 1.50 -7.36
CA ALA A 92 4.05 1.66 -8.14
C ALA A 92 4.28 2.44 -9.46
N ARG A 93 5.23 3.38 -9.49
CA ARG A 93 5.64 4.10 -10.71
C ARG A 93 6.44 3.23 -11.68
N ALA A 94 7.24 2.31 -11.15
CA ALA A 94 8.10 1.43 -11.94
C ALA A 94 7.41 0.13 -12.41
N HIS A 95 6.22 -0.17 -11.87
CA HIS A 95 5.42 -1.36 -12.18
C HIS A 95 4.67 -1.22 -13.51
#